data_AF-A0A1F7YND2-F1
#
_entry.id   AF-A0A1F7YND2-F1
#
_cell.length_a   1.000
_cell.length_b   1.000
_cell.length_c   1.000
_cell.angle_alpha   90.00
_cell.angle_beta   90.00
_cell.angle_gamma   90.00
#
_symmetry.space_group_name_H-M   'P 1'
#
loop_
_entity.id
_entity.type
_entity.pdbx_description
1 polymer ?
#
loop_
_entity_poly.entity_id
_entity_poly.type
_entity_poly.pdbx_seq_one_letter_code
_entity_poly.pdbx_strand_id
1 'polypeptide(L)'
;MESSHSQKLVSDLTRYIKEKYSPQEKLKVSKDGSQTLFFRKAGKSLCYIQTKDKKSMVTVVIGSSLSDKVQEAPLSQKTKEMFKNAKQVYDGKWLFFEIKTNSDLVDIKTLLTLKRPK
;
A
#
# COMPACT_ATOMS: atom_id res chain seq x y z
N MET A 1 -4.81 -23.91 -0.60
CA MET A 1 -3.48 -23.50 -0.06
C MET A 1 -3.15 -22.02 -0.28
N GLU A 2 -3.96 -21.24 -1.02
CA GLU A 2 -3.70 -19.81 -1.30
C GLU A 2 -3.73 -18.89 -0.07
N SER A 3 -4.47 -19.23 1.00
CA SER A 3 -4.61 -18.35 2.17
C SER A 3 -3.32 -18.14 2.95
N SER A 4 -2.33 -19.04 2.83
CA SER A 4 -1.03 -18.92 3.53
C SER A 4 -0.09 -17.92 2.84
N HIS A 5 -0.17 -17.79 1.51
CA HIS A 5 0.76 -16.98 0.75
C HIS A 5 0.47 -15.48 0.88
N SER A 6 -0.79 -15.05 0.71
CA SER A 6 -1.15 -13.63 0.87
C SER A 6 -0.86 -13.12 2.30
N GLN A 7 -1.10 -13.96 3.31
CA GLN A 7 -0.77 -13.62 4.71
C GLN A 7 0.74 -13.44 4.92
N LYS A 8 1.56 -14.29 4.28
CA LYS A 8 3.01 -14.10 4.29
C LYS A 8 3.42 -12.77 3.64
N LEU A 9 2.86 -12.43 2.48
CA LEU A 9 3.16 -11.16 1.80
C LEU A 9 2.77 -9.94 2.64
N VAL A 10 1.60 -10.00 3.31
CA VAL A 10 1.15 -8.95 4.24
C VAL A 10 2.08 -8.83 5.45
N SER A 11 2.52 -9.96 6.01
CA SER A 11 3.48 -9.97 7.12
C SER A 11 4.82 -9.35 6.69
N ASP A 12 5.31 -9.70 5.51
CA ASP A 12 6.55 -9.17 4.94
C ASP A 12 6.46 -7.66 4.64
N LEU A 13 5.31 -7.19 4.15
CA LEU A 13 5.04 -5.78 3.96
C LEU A 13 4.98 -5.04 5.30
N THR A 14 4.25 -5.59 6.27
CA THR A 14 4.08 -5.00 7.60
C THR A 14 5.43 -4.85 8.31
N ARG A 15 6.25 -5.89 8.31
CA ARG A 15 7.61 -5.87 8.86
C ARG A 15 8.46 -4.79 8.19
N TYR A 16 8.48 -4.76 6.85
CA TYR A 16 9.21 -3.73 6.10
C TYR A 16 8.78 -2.31 6.49
N ILE A 17 7.48 -2.07 6.62
CA ILE A 17 6.95 -0.75 6.98
C ILE A 17 7.42 -0.36 8.39
N LYS A 18 7.32 -1.28 9.35
CA LYS A 18 7.72 -1.04 10.75
C LYS A 18 9.20 -0.72 10.86
N GLU A 19 10.05 -1.55 10.27
CA GLU A 19 11.51 -1.40 10.30
C GLU A 19 11.96 -0.10 9.62
N LYS A 20 11.41 0.21 8.44
CA LYS A 20 11.90 1.33 7.63
C LYS A 20 11.36 2.69 8.08
N TYR A 21 10.12 2.77 8.56
CA TYR A 21 9.46 4.05 8.80
C TYR A 21 9.16 4.33 10.26
N SER A 22 9.21 3.32 11.15
CA SER A 22 8.77 3.45 12.55
C SER A 22 7.44 4.22 12.65
N PRO A 23 6.37 3.70 12.02
CA PRO A 23 5.10 4.41 11.89
C PRO A 23 4.29 4.35 13.20
N GLN A 24 3.31 5.25 13.30
CA GLN A 24 2.16 5.06 14.17
C GLN A 24 1.21 4.05 13.51
N GLU A 25 0.70 3.12 14.33
CA GLU A 25 -0.21 2.06 13.90
C GLU A 25 -1.59 2.22 14.54
N LYS A 26 -2.65 1.96 13.78
CA LYS A 26 -4.01 1.88 14.33
C LYS A 26 -4.76 0.74 13.66
N LEU A 27 -5.27 -0.21 14.46
CA LEU A 27 -6.17 -1.25 13.98
C LEU A 27 -7.62 -0.78 14.10
N LYS A 28 -8.43 -1.01 13.06
CA LYS A 28 -9.88 -0.93 13.15
C LYS A 28 -10.50 -2.25 12.69
N VAL A 29 -11.52 -2.69 13.41
CA VAL A 29 -12.34 -3.84 13.02
C VAL A 29 -13.72 -3.31 12.65
N SER A 30 -14.18 -3.63 11.45
CA SER A 30 -15.49 -3.24 10.94
C SER A 30 -16.56 -4.24 11.38
N LYS A 31 -17.84 -3.83 11.33
CA LYS A 31 -18.98 -4.70 11.67
C LYS A 31 -19.07 -5.96 10.80
N ASP A 32 -18.56 -5.88 9.58
CA ASP A 32 -18.53 -7.00 8.63
C ASP A 32 -17.34 -7.96 8.84
N GLY A 33 -16.62 -7.82 9.94
CA GLY A 33 -15.46 -8.63 10.29
C GLY A 33 -14.15 -8.23 9.59
N SER A 34 -14.17 -7.24 8.69
CA SER A 34 -12.93 -6.76 8.06
C SER A 34 -12.02 -6.07 9.07
N GLN A 35 -10.72 -6.33 8.99
CA GLN A 35 -9.71 -5.66 9.80
C GLN A 35 -8.92 -4.71 8.91
N THR A 36 -8.68 -3.48 9.35
CA THR A 36 -7.86 -2.50 8.63
C THR A 36 -6.78 -1.95 9.55
N LEU A 37 -5.52 -2.18 9.19
CA LEU A 37 -4.34 -1.63 9.84
C LEU A 37 -3.90 -0.37 9.12
N PHE A 38 -3.96 0.75 9.81
CA PHE A 38 -3.57 2.06 9.32
C PHE A 38 -2.14 2.37 9.75
N PHE A 39 -1.27 2.70 8.79
CA PHE A 39 0.08 3.17 9.05
C PHE A 39 0.18 4.67 8.77
N ARG A 40 0.68 5.43 9.74
CA ARG A 40 0.90 6.87 9.63
C ARG A 40 2.31 7.24 10.05
N LYS A 41 2.86 8.29 9.46
CA LYS A 41 4.16 8.85 9.84
C LYS A 41 4.08 10.37 9.77
N ALA A 42 4.58 11.06 10.81
CA ALA A 42 4.54 12.51 10.94
C ALA A 42 3.16 13.14 10.62
N GLY A 43 2.10 12.56 11.19
CA GLY A 43 0.73 13.04 10.99
C GLY A 43 0.14 12.76 9.60
N LYS A 44 0.87 12.15 8.66
CA LYS A 44 0.40 11.82 7.30
C LYS A 44 0.15 10.32 7.15
N SER A 45 -0.79 9.97 6.27
CA SER A 45 -1.02 8.57 5.90
C SER A 45 0.16 8.02 5.09
N LEU A 46 0.63 6.82 5.47
CA LEU A 46 1.62 6.06 4.71
C LEU A 46 0.91 5.06 3.79
N CYS A 47 0.18 4.11 4.38
CA CYS A 47 -0.70 3.17 3.68
C CYS A 47 -1.68 2.52 4.65
N TYR A 48 -2.65 1.80 4.10
CA TYR A 48 -3.62 1.00 4.85
C TYR A 48 -3.56 -0.44 4.34
N ILE A 49 -3.66 -1.41 5.24
CA ILE A 49 -3.79 -2.83 4.89
C ILE A 49 -5.13 -3.31 5.44
N GLN A 50 -6.05 -3.65 4.55
CA GLN A 50 -7.33 -4.25 4.90
C GLN A 50 -7.31 -5.75 4.60
N THR A 51 -7.74 -6.56 5.56
CA THR A 51 -7.87 -8.01 5.42
C THR A 51 -9.32 -8.42 5.63
N LYS A 52 -9.85 -9.21 4.69
CA LYS A 52 -11.19 -9.80 4.75
C LYS A 52 -11.23 -11.07 3.90
N ASP A 53 -11.79 -12.16 4.43
CA ASP A 53 -12.07 -13.40 3.67
C ASP A 53 -10.91 -13.88 2.78
N LYS A 54 -9.70 -13.97 3.37
CA LYS A 54 -8.43 -14.37 2.70
C LYS A 54 -7.88 -13.38 1.68
N LYS A 55 -8.56 -12.25 1.43
CA LYS A 55 -8.08 -11.16 0.60
C LYS A 55 -7.41 -10.09 1.45
N SER A 56 -6.37 -9.53 0.89
CA SER A 56 -5.59 -8.47 1.51
C SER A 56 -5.47 -7.32 0.53
N MET A 57 -6.06 -6.19 0.87
CA MET A 57 -6.05 -4.97 0.07
C MET A 57 -5.10 -3.97 0.70
N VAL A 58 -4.13 -3.47 -0.06
CA VAL A 58 -3.21 -2.42 0.35
C VAL A 58 -3.59 -1.13 -0.37
N THR A 59 -3.82 -0.07 0.38
CA THR A 59 -4.09 1.25 -0.18
C THR A 59 -2.87 2.15 -0.01
N VAL A 60 -2.37 2.72 -1.10
CA VAL A 60 -1.27 3.70 -1.10
C VAL A 60 -1.76 4.99 -1.76
N VAL A 61 -1.53 6.13 -1.12
CA VAL A 61 -1.89 7.45 -1.66
C VAL A 61 -0.64 8.16 -2.16
N ILE A 62 -0.59 8.49 -3.44
CA ILE A 62 0.55 9.15 -4.09
C ILE A 62 0.19 10.61 -4.41
N GLY A 63 0.95 11.56 -3.86
CA GLY A 63 0.76 12.98 -4.13
C GLY A 63 1.06 13.34 -5.60
N SER A 64 0.38 14.36 -6.13
CA SER A 64 0.52 14.79 -7.53
C SER A 64 1.96 15.12 -7.93
N SER A 65 2.75 15.68 -7.01
CA SER A 65 4.17 16.02 -7.20
C SER A 65 5.10 14.81 -7.42
N LEU A 66 4.60 13.58 -7.30
CA LEU A 66 5.36 12.35 -7.52
C LEU A 66 5.03 11.66 -8.85
N SER A 67 4.18 12.26 -9.70
CA SER A 67 3.70 11.63 -10.93
C SER A 67 4.84 11.21 -11.87
N ASP A 68 5.77 12.12 -12.16
CA ASP A 68 6.90 11.82 -13.04
C ASP A 68 7.79 10.73 -12.45
N LYS A 69 8.05 10.80 -11.14
CA LYS A 69 8.83 9.78 -10.41
C LYS A 69 8.18 8.40 -10.44
N VAL A 70 6.85 8.32 -10.41
CA VAL A 70 6.13 7.04 -10.54
C VAL A 70 6.24 6.51 -11.96
N GLN A 71 6.18 7.37 -12.98
CA GLN A 71 6.30 6.97 -14.38
C GLN A 71 7.69 6.37 -14.69
N GLU A 72 8.74 6.98 -14.13
CA GLU A 72 10.15 6.57 -14.28
C GLU A 72 10.52 5.37 -13.40
N ALA A 73 9.78 5.11 -12.33
CA ALA A 73 10.11 4.03 -11.41
C ALA A 73 10.01 2.63 -12.07
N PRO A 74 10.83 1.66 -11.61
CA PRO A 74 10.80 0.28 -12.08
C PRO A 74 9.60 -0.47 -11.48
N LEU A 75 8.40 -0.02 -11.82
CA LEU A 75 7.12 -0.61 -11.41
C LEU A 75 6.60 -1.54 -12.51
N SER A 76 5.84 -2.56 -12.12
CA SER A 76 5.14 -3.39 -13.10
C SER A 76 4.17 -2.56 -13.96
N GLN A 77 3.90 -3.06 -15.17
CA GLN A 77 2.97 -2.43 -16.10
C GLN A 77 1.56 -2.28 -15.47
N LYS A 78 1.09 -3.30 -14.74
CA LYS A 78 -0.15 -3.26 -13.96
C LYS A 78 -0.21 -2.06 -13.02
N THR A 79 0.88 -1.79 -12.30
CA THR A 79 0.94 -0.68 -11.35
C THR A 79 1.01 0.68 -12.05
N LYS A 80 1.74 0.78 -13.16
CA LYS A 80 1.78 2.00 -13.98
C LYS A 80 0.41 2.34 -14.56
N GLU A 81 -0.32 1.34 -15.06
CA GLU A 81 -1.69 1.51 -15.55
C GLU A 81 -2.67 1.88 -14.44
N MET A 82 -2.57 1.23 -13.27
CA MET A 82 -3.37 1.61 -12.10
C MET A 82 -3.14 3.08 -11.73
N PHE A 83 -1.89 3.53 -11.70
CA PHE A 83 -1.57 4.93 -11.40
C PHE A 83 -2.08 5.90 -12.47
N LYS A 84 -1.92 5.56 -13.75
CA LYS A 84 -2.44 6.35 -14.87
C LYS A 84 -3.95 6.55 -14.75
N ASN A 85 -4.68 5.47 -14.48
CA ASN A 85 -6.15 5.44 -14.44
C ASN A 85 -6.73 5.95 -13.11
N ALA A 86 -5.94 5.98 -12.03
CA ALA A 86 -6.41 6.47 -10.75
C ALA A 86 -6.76 7.97 -10.82
N LYS A 87 -7.95 8.29 -10.28
CA LYS A 87 -8.44 9.67 -10.18
C LYS A 87 -7.52 10.48 -9.26
N GLN A 88 -7.10 11.65 -9.75
CA GLN A 88 -6.45 12.66 -8.91
C GLN A 88 -7.50 13.33 -8.03
N VAL A 89 -7.34 13.24 -6.71
CA VAL A 89 -8.11 14.01 -5.73
C VAL A 89 -7.17 14.90 -4.91
N TYR A 90 -7.70 15.63 -3.93
CA TYR A 90 -6.96 16.65 -3.17
C TYR A 90 -5.68 16.13 -2.52
N ASP A 91 -5.72 14.93 -1.93
CA ASP A 91 -4.58 14.34 -1.21
C ASP A 91 -3.69 13.43 -2.07
N GLY A 92 -4.04 13.22 -3.35
CA GLY A 92 -3.28 12.39 -4.27
C GLY A 92 -4.12 11.46 -5.14
N LYS A 93 -3.45 10.52 -5.80
CA LYS A 93 -4.06 9.36 -6.43
C LYS A 93 -4.08 8.19 -5.44
N TRP A 94 -5.24 7.60 -5.25
CA TRP A 94 -5.42 6.44 -4.39
C TRP A 94 -5.27 5.17 -5.21
N LEU A 95 -4.31 4.34 -4.84
CA LEU A 95 -4.00 3.07 -5.49
C LEU A 95 -4.40 1.92 -4.57
N PHE A 96 -5.17 0.98 -5.11
CA PHE A 96 -5.74 -0.15 -4.37
C PHE A 96 -5.17 -1.46 -4.91
N PHE A 97 -4.28 -2.08 -4.15
CA PHE A 97 -3.61 -3.32 -4.53
C PHE A 97 -4.23 -4.50 -3.82
N GLU A 98 -4.70 -5.50 -4.56
CA GLU A 98 -4.87 -6.84 -3.99
C GLU A 98 -3.49 -7.52 -3.99
N ILE A 99 -2.92 -7.81 -2.81
CA ILE A 99 -1.57 -8.39 -2.70
C ILE A 99 -1.61 -9.91 -2.85
N LYS A 100 -1.23 -10.40 -4.05
CA LYS A 100 -1.24 -11.82 -4.40
C LYS A 100 0.14 -12.38 -4.71
N THR A 101 1.05 -11.53 -5.17
CA THR A 101 2.36 -11.93 -5.70
C THR A 101 3.50 -11.14 -5.08
N ASN A 102 4.72 -11.66 -5.20
CA ASN A 102 5.93 -10.92 -4.86
C ASN A 102 6.09 -9.64 -5.70
N SER A 103 5.59 -9.62 -6.94
CA SER A 103 5.61 -8.44 -7.80
C SER A 103 4.76 -7.30 -7.19
N ASP A 104 3.55 -7.62 -6.69
CA ASP A 104 2.71 -6.66 -5.99
C ASP A 104 3.43 -6.10 -4.74
N LEU A 105 4.09 -6.97 -3.98
CA LEU A 105 4.86 -6.57 -2.80
C LEU A 105 6.01 -5.61 -3.15
N VAL A 106 6.76 -5.89 -4.22
CA VAL A 106 7.87 -5.05 -4.69
C VAL A 106 7.34 -3.68 -5.13
N ASP A 107 6.29 -3.64 -5.95
CA ASP A 107 5.70 -2.39 -6.42
C ASP A 107 5.20 -1.52 -5.26
N ILE A 108 4.51 -2.11 -4.29
CA ILE A 108 4.06 -1.40 -3.08
C ILE A 108 5.26 -0.82 -2.33
N LYS A 109 6.31 -1.60 -2.09
CA LYS A 109 7.52 -1.12 -1.39
C LYS A 109 8.22 0.01 -2.14
N THR A 110 8.26 -0.05 -3.47
CA THR A 110 8.81 0.99 -4.34
C THR A 110 7.99 2.28 -4.22
N LEU A 111 6.66 2.18 -4.31
CA LEU A 111 5.75 3.33 -4.14
C LEU A 111 5.88 3.99 -2.76
N LEU A 112 5.95 3.19 -1.69
CA LEU A 112 6.18 3.70 -0.33
C LEU A 112 7.54 4.41 -0.21
N THR A 113 8.57 3.87 -0.88
CA THR A 113 9.91 4.46 -0.91
C THR A 113 9.91 5.78 -1.67
N LEU A 114 9.15 5.92 -2.76
CA LEU A 114 9.00 7.19 -3.50
C LEU A 114 8.25 8.23 -2.68
N LYS A 115 7.21 7.81 -1.95
CA LYS A 115 6.38 8.68 -1.12
C LYS A 115 7.19 9.38 -0.01
N ARG A 116 8.26 8.76 0.49
CA ARG A 116 9.17 9.27 1.54
C ARG A 116 8.44 10.13 2.59
N PRO A 117 7.62 9.54 3.47
CA PRO A 117 7.05 10.31 4.57
C PRO A 117 8.22 10.87 5.41
N LYS A 118 8.46 12.18 5.36
CA LYS A 118 9.37 12.89 6.28
C LYS A 118 8.76 12.87 7.67
#